data_AF-A0A8X6Q5I0-F1
#
_entry.id   AF-A0A8X6Q5I0-F1
#
_cell.length_a   1.000
_cell.length_b   1.000
_cell.length_c   1.000
_cell.angle_alpha   90.00
_cell.angle_beta   90.00
_cell.angle_gamma   90.00
#
_symmetry.space_group_name_H-M   'P 1'
#
loop_
_entity.id
_entity.type
_entity.pdbx_description
1 polymer ?
#
loop_
_entity_poly.entity_id
_entity_poly.type
_entity_poly.pdbx_seq_one_letter_code
_entity_poly.pdbx_strand_id
1 'polypeptide(L)'
;MFFIFNLLYLALGHIEDVLNIDKIISHDGFFLPHHDVLRSGNRAPTLRVAFNGSQKTDVKVSLNDVLSKGSVSLCFVLENMLISSAGTSARYLRQIELNPEERLFQKIL
;
A
#
# COMPACT_ATOMS: atom_id res chain seq x y z
N MET A 1 -6.29 -2.87 -16.06
CA MET A 1 -5.17 -1.93 -15.83
C MET A 1 -4.58 -2.18 -14.44
N PHE A 2 -5.40 -2.17 -13.39
CA PHE A 2 -5.10 -2.77 -12.09
C PHE A 2 -4.56 -4.23 -12.11
N PHE A 3 -5.05 -5.09 -13.01
CA PHE A 3 -4.50 -6.46 -13.17
C PHE A 3 -2.98 -6.50 -13.44
N ILE A 4 -2.45 -5.58 -14.25
CA ILE A 4 -1.01 -5.51 -14.55
C ILE A 4 -0.23 -5.09 -13.30
N PHE A 5 -0.81 -4.21 -12.49
CA PHE A 5 -0.25 -3.83 -11.20
C PHE A 5 -0.13 -5.04 -10.26
N ASN A 6 -1.18 -5.86 -10.14
CA ASN A 6 -1.15 -7.07 -9.29
C ASN A 6 -0.09 -8.07 -9.77
N LEU A 7 -0.01 -8.36 -11.06
CA LEU A 7 1.01 -9.28 -11.59
C LEU A 7 2.43 -8.81 -11.26
N LEU A 8 2.71 -7.51 -11.44
CA LEU A 8 4.01 -6.95 -11.13
C LEU A 8 4.31 -7.02 -9.63
N TYR A 9 3.36 -6.65 -8.78
CA TYR A 9 3.56 -6.63 -7.34
C TYR A 9 3.68 -8.04 -6.76
N LEU A 10 2.96 -9.02 -7.31
CA LEU A 10 3.08 -10.44 -6.94
C LEU A 10 4.45 -10.98 -7.33
N ALA A 11 4.92 -10.69 -8.56
CA ALA A 11 6.24 -11.10 -9.02
C ALA A 11 7.39 -10.50 -8.19
N LEU A 12 7.17 -9.31 -7.62
CA LEU A 12 8.12 -8.65 -6.71
C LEU A 12 7.99 -9.11 -5.25
N GLY A 13 7.04 -9.98 -4.91
CA GLY A 13 6.76 -10.41 -3.54
C GLY A 13 6.19 -9.31 -2.64
N HIS A 14 5.57 -8.28 -3.22
CA HIS A 14 4.97 -7.15 -2.49
C HIS A 14 3.49 -7.36 -2.15
N ILE A 15 2.83 -8.33 -2.78
CA ILE A 15 1.48 -8.80 -2.44
C ILE A 15 1.48 -10.33 -2.47
N GLU A 16 0.52 -10.92 -1.77
CA GLU A 16 0.28 -12.36 -1.76
C GLU A 16 -1.20 -12.65 -1.96
N ASP A 17 -1.51 -13.78 -2.59
CA ASP A 17 -2.88 -14.23 -2.74
C ASP A 17 -3.42 -14.68 -1.37
N VAL A 18 -4.61 -14.22 -1.02
CA VAL A 18 -5.31 -14.71 0.16
C VAL A 18 -5.95 -16.05 -0.19
N LEU A 19 -5.23 -17.15 0.02
CA LEU A 19 -5.66 -18.50 -0.35
C LEU A 19 -6.78 -19.06 0.53
N ASN A 20 -6.95 -18.51 1.74
CA ASN A 20 -7.97 -18.97 2.68
C ASN A 20 -9.25 -18.14 2.50
N ILE A 21 -10.24 -18.71 1.82
CA ILE A 21 -11.56 -18.10 1.59
C ILE A 21 -12.23 -17.68 2.89
N ASP A 22 -12.03 -18.42 4.00
CA ASP A 22 -12.58 -18.04 5.30
C ASP A 22 -11.96 -16.75 5.83
N LYS A 23 -10.69 -16.44 5.51
CA LYS A 23 -10.05 -15.15 5.81
C LYS A 23 -10.47 -14.01 4.88
N ILE A 24 -10.97 -14.34 3.69
CA ILE A 24 -11.55 -13.36 2.75
C ILE A 24 -12.95 -12.97 3.21
N ILE A 25 -13.74 -13.97 3.61
CA ILE A 25 -15.14 -13.83 4.03
C ILE A 25 -15.23 -13.40 5.51
N SER A 26 -14.22 -13.66 6.34
CA SER A 26 -14.22 -13.18 7.71
C SER A 26 -14.28 -11.65 7.72
N HIS A 27 -15.05 -11.13 8.67
CA HIS A 27 -15.14 -9.69 8.93
C HIS A 27 -13.85 -9.14 9.56
N ASP A 28 -12.80 -9.95 9.66
CA ASP A 28 -11.51 -9.57 10.20
C ASP A 28 -10.74 -8.80 9.12
N GLY A 29 -10.90 -7.48 9.15
CA GLY A 29 -10.11 -6.54 8.36
C GLY A 29 -10.90 -5.78 7.30
N PHE A 30 -10.18 -4.98 6.51
CA PHE A 30 -10.78 -4.03 5.58
C PHE A 30 -10.14 -4.14 4.19
N PHE A 31 -10.97 -3.98 3.17
CA PHE A 31 -10.50 -3.75 1.80
C PHE A 31 -10.14 -2.28 1.65
N LEU A 32 -8.93 -2.02 1.17
CA LEU A 32 -8.42 -0.69 0.92
C LEU A 32 -8.97 -0.21 -0.43
N PRO A 33 -9.83 0.82 -0.42
CA PRO A 33 -10.37 1.36 -1.66
C PRO A 33 -9.22 1.89 -2.51
N HIS A 34 -9.23 1.56 -3.80
CA HIS A 34 -8.17 1.95 -4.70
C HIS A 34 -8.73 2.35 -6.07
N HIS A 35 -7.99 3.21 -6.77
CA HIS A 35 -8.33 3.61 -8.13
C HIS A 35 -7.08 3.81 -8.96
N ASP A 36 -7.20 3.52 -10.25
CA ASP A 36 -6.13 3.75 -11.22
C ASP A 36 -5.99 5.25 -11.49
N VAL A 37 -4.76 5.75 -11.37
CA VAL A 37 -4.38 7.13 -11.69
C VAL A 37 -3.51 7.11 -12.93
N LEU A 38 -4.06 7.63 -14.02
CA LEU A 38 -3.34 7.87 -15.25
C LEU A 38 -2.68 9.24 -15.18
N ARG A 39 -1.34 9.26 -15.21
CA ARG A 39 -0.61 10.51 -15.40
C ARG A 39 -0.22 10.64 -16.86
N SER A 40 -0.88 11.55 -17.56
CA SER A 40 -0.46 12.03 -18.88
C SER A 40 0.78 12.92 -18.73
N GLY A 41 1.76 12.73 -19.61
CA GLY A 41 2.97 13.54 -19.66
C GLY A 41 3.72 13.31 -20.97
N ASN A 42 4.83 14.03 -21.17
CA ASN A 42 5.63 13.97 -22.42
C ASN A 42 6.40 12.65 -22.63
N ARG A 43 6.24 11.67 -21.74
CA ARG A 43 6.78 10.30 -21.83
C ARG A 43 5.63 9.30 -21.77
N ALA A 44 5.90 8.02 -22.00
CA ALA A 44 4.91 6.95 -21.92
C ALA A 44 4.03 7.07 -20.65
N PRO A 45 2.70 6.87 -20.78
CA PRO A 45 1.77 7.03 -19.67
C PRO A 45 2.19 6.15 -18.50
N THR A 46 2.43 6.76 -17.34
CA THR A 46 2.81 6.02 -16.13
C THR A 46 1.55 5.69 -15.36
N LEU A 47 1.19 4.42 -15.31
CA LEU A 47 0.10 3.94 -14.48
C LEU A 47 0.52 3.94 -13.00
N ARG A 48 -0.34 4.46 -12.14
CA ARG A 48 -0.21 4.36 -10.68
C ARG A 48 -1.53 3.89 -10.10
N VAL A 49 -1.48 3.16 -8.99
CA VAL A 49 -2.66 2.84 -8.18
C VAL A 49 -2.62 3.74 -6.96
N ALA A 50 -3.71 4.48 -6.70
CA ALA A 50 -3.87 5.28 -5.51
C ALA A 50 -4.78 4.56 -4.52
N PHE A 51 -4.27 4.33 -3.31
CA PHE A 51 -4.99 3.72 -2.20
C PHE A 51 -5.57 4.79 -1.29
N ASN A 52 -6.86 4.69 -0.96
CA ASN A 52 -7.56 5.64 -0.10
C ASN A 52 -7.56 5.20 1.37
N GLY A 53 -6.45 5.46 2.07
CA GLY A 53 -6.36 5.24 3.53
C GLY A 53 -7.21 6.19 4.37
N SER A 54 -7.82 7.22 3.77
CA SER A 54 -8.67 8.20 4.47
C SER A 54 -10.16 7.85 4.45
N GLN A 55 -10.55 6.81 3.69
CA GLN A 55 -11.93 6.35 3.69
C GLN A 55 -12.30 5.84 5.08
N LYS A 56 -13.37 6.39 5.64
CA LYS A 56 -13.89 5.99 6.94
C LYS A 56 -14.65 4.69 6.82
N THR A 57 -14.46 3.84 7.81
CA THR A 57 -15.29 2.66 8.08
C THR A 57 -16.64 3.06 8.68
N ASP A 58 -17.53 2.10 8.90
CA ASP A 58 -18.85 2.33 9.51
C ASP A 58 -18.75 2.87 10.95
N VAL A 59 -17.64 2.59 11.63
CA VAL A 59 -17.32 3.16 12.96
C VAL A 59 -16.64 4.54 12.87
N LYS A 60 -16.63 5.17 11.68
CA LYS A 60 -16.11 6.51 11.40
C LYS A 60 -14.60 6.71 11.59
N VAL A 61 -13.85 5.61 11.66
CA VAL A 61 -12.38 5.60 11.77
C VAL A 61 -11.79 5.22 10.40
N SER A 62 -10.73 5.90 9.96
CA SER A 62 -9.99 5.55 8.75
C SER A 62 -8.67 4.83 9.08
N LEU A 63 -8.08 4.15 8.09
CA LEU A 63 -6.77 3.50 8.26
C LEU A 63 -5.70 4.52 8.71
N ASN A 64 -5.74 5.73 8.15
CA ASN A 64 -4.82 6.82 8.52
C ASN A 64 -5.02 7.35 9.95
N ASP A 65 -6.18 7.11 10.57
CA ASP A 65 -6.43 7.48 11.97
C ASP A 65 -5.85 6.46 12.95
N VAL A 66 -5.75 5.20 12.53
CA VAL A 66 -5.26 4.06 13.35
C VAL A 66 -3.77 3.87 13.18
N LEU A 67 -3.27 4.00 11.95
CA LEU A 67 -1.83 3.96 11.71
C LEU A 67 -1.17 5.11 12.44
N SER A 68 -0.16 4.79 13.24
CA SER A 68 0.63 5.79 13.95
C SER A 68 1.10 6.84 12.96
N LYS A 69 0.71 8.10 13.18
CA LYS A 69 1.33 9.25 12.51
C LYS A 69 2.77 9.26 13.01
N GLY A 70 3.66 8.61 12.27
CA GLY A 70 5.06 8.51 12.63
C GLY A 70 5.57 9.89 13.06
N SER A 71 6.23 9.95 14.22
CA SER A 71 6.81 11.21 14.69
C SER A 71 7.74 11.78 13.62
N VAL A 72 7.86 13.10 13.63
CA VAL A 72 8.48 13.97 12.62
C VAL A 72 9.94 13.58 12.35
N SER A 73 10.16 12.51 11.58
CA SER A 73 11.49 12.09 11.15
C SER A 73 11.48 10.87 10.19
N LEU A 74 10.40 10.60 9.45
CA LEU A 74 10.45 9.58 8.40
C LEU A 74 11.58 9.89 7.38
N CYS A 75 11.88 11.19 7.18
CA CYS A 75 13.05 11.65 6.43
C CYS A 75 14.36 11.07 6.98
N PHE A 76 14.62 11.15 8.28
CA PHE A 76 15.89 10.68 8.88
C PHE A 76 16.01 9.15 8.87
N VAL A 77 14.91 8.42 9.08
CA VAL A 77 14.92 6.94 9.02
C VAL A 77 15.18 6.46 7.59
N LEU A 78 14.54 7.10 6.62
CA LEU A 78 14.78 6.81 5.20
C LEU A 78 16.20 7.23 4.78
N GLU A 79 16.71 8.38 5.23
CA GLU A 79 18.08 8.84 4.94
C GLU A 79 19.15 7.91 5.51
N ASN A 80 18.97 7.37 6.73
CA ASN A 80 19.93 6.44 7.33
C ASN A 80 19.84 5.00 6.76
N MET A 81 18.73 4.64 6.10
CA MET A 81 18.66 3.41 5.31
C MET A 81 19.24 3.54 3.90
N LEU A 82 19.65 4.75 3.46
CA LEU A 82 19.97 5.05 2.06
C LEU A 82 21.40 5.56 1.85
N ILE A 83 22.35 4.63 1.71
CA ILE A 83 23.44 4.80 0.74
C ILE A 83 22.99 4.06 -0.53
N SER A 84 22.10 4.64 -1.34
CA SER A 84 21.97 4.40 -2.80
C SER A 84 20.61 4.83 -3.34
N SER A 85 20.66 5.75 -4.30
CA SER A 85 19.67 6.09 -5.33
C SER A 85 18.47 6.96 -4.91
N ALA A 86 18.31 8.09 -5.63
CA ALA A 86 17.26 9.09 -5.49
C ALA A 86 15.86 8.59 -5.92
N GLY A 87 15.27 7.68 -5.17
CA GLY A 87 13.87 7.26 -5.29
C GLY A 87 12.88 8.15 -4.52
N THR A 88 11.64 8.26 -5.00
CA THR A 88 10.53 8.83 -4.22
C THR A 88 10.25 7.99 -2.97
N SER A 89 9.83 8.64 -1.87
CA SER A 89 9.52 8.02 -0.57
C SER A 89 8.69 6.72 -0.65
N ALA A 90 7.70 6.67 -1.54
CA ALA A 90 6.86 5.49 -1.75
C ALA A 90 7.63 4.23 -2.20
N ARG A 91 8.79 4.37 -2.85
CA ARG A 91 9.59 3.22 -3.28
C ARG A 91 10.29 2.53 -2.11
N TYR A 92 10.71 3.29 -1.10
CA TYR A 92 11.40 2.75 0.08
C TYR A 92 10.45 2.09 1.06
N LEU A 93 9.21 2.57 1.17
CA LEU A 93 8.19 1.92 1.99
C LEU A 93 7.93 0.46 1.57
N ARG A 94 8.21 0.10 0.30
CA ARG A 94 8.10 -1.28 -0.20
C ARG A 94 9.20 -2.22 0.31
N GLN A 95 10.24 -1.70 0.94
CA GLN A 95 11.32 -2.49 1.55
C GLN A 95 11.05 -2.78 3.03
N ILE A 96 9.97 -2.25 3.59
CA ILE A 96 9.57 -2.45 4.97
C ILE A 96 8.51 -3.56 4.98
N GLU A 97 8.79 -4.65 5.68
CA GLU A 97 7.81 -5.71 5.87
C GLU A 97 6.74 -5.28 6.88
N LEU A 98 5.48 -5.51 6.54
CA LEU A 98 4.36 -5.26 7.43
C LEU A 98 4.23 -6.38 8.46
N ASN A 99 3.88 -6.00 9.69
CA ASN A 99 3.48 -6.93 10.73
C ASN A 99 2.37 -7.85 10.19
N PRO A 100 2.52 -9.19 10.22
CA PRO A 100 1.50 -10.13 9.73
C PRO A 100 0.09 -9.88 10.25
N GLU A 101 -0.05 -9.43 11.50
CA GLU A 101 -1.35 -9.12 12.11
C GLU A 101 -2.01 -7.87 11.53
N GLU A 102 -1.25 -6.96 10.92
CA GLU A 102 -1.77 -5.70 10.36
C GLU A 102 -2.11 -5.81 8.87
N ARG A 103 -1.64 -6.87 8.19
CA ARG A 103 -1.88 -7.09 6.75
C ARG A 103 -3.36 -7.20 6.40
N LEU A 104 -4.17 -7.67 7.36
CA LEU A 104 -5.63 -7.81 7.20
C LEU A 104 -6.36 -6.47 7.00
N PHE A 105 -5.75 -5.34 7.33
CA PHE A 105 -6.30 -4.00 7.08
C PHE A 105 -5.90 -3.40 5.73
N GLN A 106 -5.12 -4.14 4.92
CA GLN A 106 -4.58 -3.69 3.63
C GLN A 106 -4.97 -4.65 2.49
N LYS A 107 -6.13 -5.32 2.60
CA LYS A 107 -6.64 -6.20 1.54
C LYS A 107 -6.97 -5.36 0.30
N ILE A 108 -6.73 -5.89 -0.90
CA ILE A 108 -7.07 -5.25 -2.17
C ILE A 108 -7.89 -6.25 -3.00
N LEU A 109 -8.90 -5.74 -3.73
CA LEU A 109 -9.74 -6.53 -4.66
C LEU A 109 -9.03 -6.73 -5.99
#